data_AF-A0ABD0WFL6-F1
#
_entry.id   AF-A0ABD0WFL6-F1
#
_cell.length_a   1.000
_cell.length_b   1.000
_cell.length_c   1.000
_cell.angle_alpha   90.00
_cell.angle_beta   90.00
_cell.angle_gamma   90.00
#
_symmetry.space_group_name_H-M   'P 1'
#
loop_
_entity.id
_entity.type
_entity.pdbx_description
1 polymer ?
#
loop_
_entity_poly.entity_id
_entity_poly.type
_entity_poly.pdbx_seq_one_letter_code
_entity_poly.pdbx_strand_id
1 'polypeptide(L)'
;MDGHISNINMCTMLGCQLKLNHSLKTYFVHPSSGENVFVIMDPCHMLKLVRNMLQAYSSIVSPAGTVKWKYISELNDVQEHEGLHAANKITRKHINFE
;
A
#
# COMPACT_ATOMS: atom_id res chain seq x y z
N MET A 1 -6.48 -7.90 -8.06
CA MET A 1 -5.56 -8.98 -7.62
C MET A 1 -4.70 -8.45 -6.48
N ASP A 2 -4.43 -9.25 -5.45
CA ASP A 2 -3.63 -8.79 -4.30
C ASP A 2 -2.13 -8.66 -4.63
N GLY A 3 -1.35 -8.13 -3.70
CA GLY A 3 0.10 -7.91 -3.86
C GLY A 3 0.98 -9.11 -3.55
N HIS A 4 0.40 -10.32 -3.51
CA HIS A 4 1.19 -11.49 -3.18
C HIS A 4 2.25 -11.78 -4.26
N ILE A 5 3.43 -12.24 -3.85
CA ILE A 5 4.58 -12.45 -4.74
C ILE A 5 4.22 -13.41 -5.89
N SER A 6 3.42 -14.44 -5.61
CA SER A 6 2.94 -15.39 -6.64
C SER A 6 2.14 -14.69 -7.73
N ASN A 7 1.30 -13.72 -7.37
CA ASN A 7 0.44 -13.03 -8.32
C ASN A 7 1.21 -11.99 -9.14
N ILE A 8 2.19 -11.32 -8.52
CA ILE A 8 3.15 -10.45 -9.22
C ILE A 8 3.97 -11.28 -10.23
N ASN A 9 4.44 -12.46 -9.82
CA ASN A 9 5.19 -13.37 -10.69
C ASN A 9 4.34 -13.85 -11.86
N MET A 10 3.09 -14.24 -11.61
CA MET A 10 2.14 -14.63 -12.65
C MET A 10 1.95 -13.51 -13.69
N CYS A 11 1.72 -12.26 -13.27
CA CYS A 11 1.61 -11.16 -14.22
C CYS A 11 2.90 -10.85 -14.97
N THR A 12 4.05 -11.00 -14.31
CA THR A 12 5.35 -10.90 -14.97
C THR A 12 5.49 -11.96 -16.06
N MET A 13 5.10 -13.22 -15.78
CA MET A 13 5.13 -14.32 -16.75
C MET A 13 4.15 -14.12 -17.91
N LEU A 14 3.01 -13.47 -17.67
CA LEU A 14 2.07 -13.09 -18.73
C LEU A 14 2.57 -11.93 -19.60
N GLY A 15 3.65 -11.25 -19.21
CA GLY A 15 4.27 -10.18 -19.99
C GLY A 15 3.91 -8.76 -19.54
N CYS A 16 3.41 -8.59 -18.32
CA CYS A 16 3.32 -7.30 -17.65
C CYS A 16 4.68 -6.87 -17.08
N GLN A 17 4.89 -5.56 -16.94
CA GLN A 17 6.05 -4.97 -16.24
C GLN A 17 5.53 -4.12 -15.08
N LEU A 18 5.64 -4.65 -13.87
CA LEU A 18 5.11 -4.03 -12.64
C LEU A 18 6.21 -3.46 -11.73
N LYS A 19 7.49 -3.52 -12.14
CA LYS A 19 8.60 -2.99 -11.35
C LYS A 19 8.81 -1.50 -11.62
N LEU A 20 9.08 -0.75 -10.55
CA LEU A 20 9.30 0.72 -10.57
C LEU A 20 10.51 1.18 -11.39
N ASN A 21 11.50 0.31 -11.61
CA ASN A 21 12.72 0.63 -12.35
C ASN A 21 12.54 0.58 -13.89
N HIS A 22 11.34 0.28 -14.37
CA HIS A 22 11.01 0.20 -15.79
C HIS A 22 9.70 0.95 -16.07
N SER A 23 9.45 1.29 -17.33
CA SER A 23 8.14 1.80 -17.75
C SER A 23 7.05 0.78 -17.40
N LEU A 24 6.05 1.23 -16.66
CA LEU A 24 4.96 0.37 -16.20
C LEU A 24 4.15 -0.14 -17.40
N LYS A 25 4.01 -1.47 -17.51
CA LYS A 25 3.14 -2.14 -18.47
C LYS A 25 2.14 -3.00 -17.72
N THR A 26 0.91 -2.50 -17.60
CA THR A 26 -0.18 -3.13 -16.81
C THR A 26 -1.10 -4.00 -17.65
N TYR A 27 -0.63 -4.57 -18.75
CA TYR A 27 -1.44 -5.44 -19.59
C TYR A 27 -0.61 -6.55 -20.23
N PHE A 28 -1.31 -7.60 -20.65
CA PHE A 28 -0.80 -8.63 -21.53
C PHE A 28 -1.79 -8.87 -22.68
N VAL A 29 -1.33 -9.53 -23.74
CA VAL A 29 -2.15 -9.79 -24.92
C VAL A 29 -2.87 -11.13 -24.74
N HIS A 30 -4.19 -11.15 -24.93
CA HIS A 30 -4.98 -12.36 -24.87
C HIS A 30 -4.57 -13.30 -26.03
N PRO A 31 -4.25 -14.58 -25.75
CA PRO A 31 -3.61 -15.47 -26.73
C PRO A 31 -4.50 -15.82 -27.93
N SER A 32 -5.83 -15.69 -27.80
CA SER A 32 -6.78 -16.05 -28.86
C SER A 32 -7.38 -14.85 -29.59
N SER A 33 -7.61 -13.74 -28.90
CA SER A 33 -8.27 -12.55 -29.49
C SER A 33 -7.29 -11.44 -29.88
N GLY A 34 -6.06 -11.48 -29.36
CA GLY A 34 -5.08 -10.41 -29.56
C GLY A 34 -5.40 -9.11 -28.80
N GLU A 35 -6.47 -9.09 -28.00
CA GLU A 35 -6.86 -7.92 -27.22
C GLU A 35 -6.01 -7.76 -25.97
N ASN A 36 -5.90 -6.53 -25.46
CA ASN A 36 -5.20 -6.27 -24.22
C ASN A 36 -6.07 -6.65 -23.01
N VAL A 37 -5.52 -7.50 -22.14
CA VAL A 37 -6.07 -7.79 -20.82
C VAL A 37 -5.32 -6.95 -19.79
N PHE A 38 -6.02 -6.00 -19.19
CA PHE A 38 -5.45 -5.09 -18.20
C PHE A 38 -5.47 -5.71 -16.80
N VAL A 39 -4.36 -5.55 -16.09
CA VAL A 39 -4.14 -6.04 -14.73
C VAL A 39 -4.23 -4.85 -13.77
N ILE A 40 -5.08 -5.00 -12.75
CA ILE A 40 -5.25 -4.00 -11.70
C ILE A 40 -5.01 -4.67 -10.33
N MET A 41 -4.15 -4.03 -9.54
CA MET A 41 -3.93 -4.39 -8.15
C MET A 41 -5.12 -3.95 -7.31
N ASP A 42 -5.52 -4.76 -6.33
CA ASP A 42 -6.60 -4.41 -5.42
C ASP A 42 -6.17 -3.22 -4.54
N PRO A 43 -6.81 -2.03 -4.68
CA PRO A 43 -6.40 -0.84 -3.96
C PRO A 43 -6.49 -1.00 -2.43
N CYS A 44 -7.49 -1.74 -1.94
CA CYS A 44 -7.69 -1.94 -0.51
C CYS A 44 -6.53 -2.75 0.09
N HIS A 45 -6.13 -3.83 -0.58
CA HIS A 45 -4.97 -4.61 -0.18
C HIS A 45 -3.68 -3.80 -0.27
N MET A 46 -3.51 -2.96 -1.31
CA MET A 46 -2.29 -2.16 -1.48
C MET A 46 -2.15 -1.12 -0.35
N LEU A 47 -3.23 -0.45 0.02
CA LEU A 47 -3.23 0.49 1.16
C LEU A 47 -2.88 -0.20 2.48
N LYS A 48 -3.38 -1.43 2.69
CA LYS A 48 -3.03 -2.22 3.87
C LYS A 48 -1.54 -2.55 3.92
N LEU A 49 -0.93 -2.91 2.78
CA LEU A 49 0.51 -3.16 2.70
C LEU A 49 1.33 -1.91 3.01
N VAL A 50 0.95 -0.74 2.48
CA VAL A 50 1.63 0.53 2.77
C VAL A 50 1.55 0.87 4.26
N ARG A 51 0.38 0.72 4.88
CA ARG A 51 0.21 0.92 6.32
C ARG A 51 1.09 -0.03 7.13
N ASN A 52 1.08 -1.33 6.81
CA ASN A 52 1.88 -2.33 7.51
C ASN A 52 3.39 -2.05 7.36
N MET A 53 3.82 -1.65 6.17
CA MET A 53 5.19 -1.26 5.88
C MET A 53 5.60 -0.02 6.69
N LEU A 54 4.75 1.01 6.74
CA LEU A 54 5.02 2.21 7.55
C LEU A 54 5.15 1.88 9.05
N GLN A 55 4.27 1.01 9.59
CA GLN A 55 4.34 0.56 10.98
C GLN A 55 5.62 -0.24 11.25
N ALA A 56 5.94 -1.23 10.40
CA ALA A 56 7.07 -2.14 10.61
C ALA A 56 8.44 -1.44 10.45
N TYR A 57 8.58 -0.57 9.45
CA TYR A 57 9.84 0.10 9.16
C TYR A 57 9.94 1.51 9.75
N SER A 58 8.91 1.98 10.45
CA SER A 58 8.79 3.29 11.12
C SER A 58 8.86 4.54 10.25
N SER A 59 9.42 4.48 9.04
CA SER A 59 9.51 5.63 8.14
C SER A 59 9.44 5.29 6.65
N ILE A 60 8.88 6.22 5.88
CA ILE A 60 8.89 6.20 4.42
C ILE A 60 9.43 7.55 3.95
N VAL A 61 10.46 7.52 3.11
CA VAL A 61 11.03 8.73 2.49
C VAL A 61 10.26 9.05 1.22
N SER A 62 9.76 10.29 1.13
CA SER A 62 9.09 10.82 -0.06
C SER A 62 9.77 12.12 -0.51
N PRO A 63 9.53 12.58 -1.75
CA PRO A 63 10.02 13.89 -2.21
C PRO A 63 9.54 15.06 -1.34
N ALA A 64 8.39 14.94 -0.67
CA ALA A 64 7.83 15.97 0.20
C ALA A 64 8.35 15.90 1.66
N GLY A 65 9.15 14.89 1.99
CA GLY A 65 9.67 14.67 3.34
C GLY A 65 9.50 13.23 3.83
N THR A 66 9.83 13.01 5.09
CA THR A 66 9.75 11.68 5.71
C THR A 66 8.44 11.51 6.46
N VAL A 67 7.65 10.51 6.06
CA VAL A 67 6.46 10.07 6.80
C VAL A 67 6.94 9.12 7.90
N LYS A 68 6.56 9.35 9.15
CA LYS A 68 6.96 8.50 10.29
C LYS A 68 5.74 7.95 11.01
N TRP A 69 5.76 6.65 11.32
CA TRP A 69 4.72 6.00 12.13
C TRP A 69 4.56 6.65 13.50
N LYS A 70 5.68 7.07 14.10
CA LYS A 70 5.74 7.77 15.39
C LYS A 70 4.71 8.90 15.52
N TYR A 71 4.52 9.72 14.47
CA TYR A 71 3.58 10.84 14.55
C TYR A 71 2.11 10.39 14.60
N ILE A 72 1.79 9.23 14.01
CA ILE A 72 0.45 8.64 14.09
C ILE A 72 0.19 8.09 15.50
N SER A 73 1.20 7.43 16.09
CA SER A 73 1.14 6.97 17.48
C SER A 73 1.02 8.12 18.48
N GLU A 74 1.89 9.13 18.39
CA GLU A 74 1.88 10.29 19.29
C GLU A 74 0.57 11.10 19.17
N LEU A 75 0.01 11.21 17.97
CA LEU A 75 -1.32 11.80 17.80
C LEU A 75 -2.39 11.02 18.58
N ASN A 76 -2.38 9.68 18.51
CA ASN A 76 -3.31 8.87 19.29
C ASN A 76 -3.08 9.06 20.80
N ASP A 77 -1.83 9.09 21.25
CA ASP A 77 -1.48 9.26 22.66
C ASP A 77 -2.01 10.60 23.21
N VAL A 78 -1.84 11.69 22.44
CA VAL A 78 -2.39 13.00 22.80
C VAL A 78 -3.93 12.96 22.85
N GLN A 79 -4.59 12.36 21.87
CA GLN A 79 -6.05 12.27 21.86
C GLN A 79 -6.61 11.47 23.04
N GLU A 80 -5.91 10.41 23.46
CA GLU A 80 -6.31 9.61 24.61
C GLU A 80 -6.03 10.29 25.94
N HIS A 81 -4.93 11.05 26.03
CA HIS A 81 -4.61 11.86 27.20
C HIS A 81 -5.66 12.98 27.40
N GLU A 82 -6.01 13.69 26.34
CA GLU A 82 -6.96 14.82 26.39
C GLU A 82 -8.42 14.37 26.40
N GLY A 83 -8.72 13.13 26.02
CA GLY A 83 -10.09 12.63 25.85
C GLY A 83 -10.85 13.25 24.67
N LEU A 84 -10.15 13.91 23.75
CA LEU A 84 -10.70 14.61 22.58
C LEU A 84 -9.99 14.20 21.29
N HIS A 85 -10.73 14.15 20.18
CA HIS A 85 -10.18 13.82 18.86
C HIS A 85 -9.97 15.06 18.00
N ALA A 86 -8.84 15.11 17.28
CA ALA A 86 -8.52 16.15 16.30
C ALA A 86 -9.25 15.89 14.96
N ALA A 87 -10.59 15.75 15.03
CA ALA A 87 -11.50 15.49 13.90
C ALA A 87 -11.11 14.30 12.99
N ASN A 88 -10.32 13.36 13.50
CA ASN A 88 -9.95 12.13 12.79
C ASN A 88 -10.52 10.90 13.51
N LYS A 89 -10.42 9.73 12.85
CA LYS A 89 -10.94 8.45 13.35
C LYS A 89 -9.84 7.53 13.91
N ILE A 90 -8.62 8.04 14.11
CA ILE A 90 -7.50 7.25 14.63
C ILE A 90 -7.79 6.90 16.08
N THR A 91 -7.56 5.64 16.42
CA THR A 91 -7.74 5.06 17.76
C THR A 91 -6.66 4.02 18.01
N ARG A 92 -6.52 3.52 19.25
CA ARG A 92 -5.66 2.38 19.59
C ARG A 92 -5.74 1.21 18.62
N LYS A 93 -6.93 0.89 18.09
CA LYS A 93 -7.13 -0.21 17.12
C LYS A 93 -6.39 0.01 15.79
N HIS A 94 -6.14 1.27 15.43
CA HIS A 94 -5.38 1.64 14.23
C HIS A 94 -3.87 1.65 14.47
N ILE A 95 -3.43 1.72 15.73
CA ILE A 95 -2.02 1.70 16.10
C ILE A 95 -1.56 0.27 16.37
N ASN A 96 -2.32 -0.46 17.18
CA ASN A 96 -2.05 -1.82 17.65
C ASN A 96 -2.93 -2.82 16.88
N PHE A 97 -2.82 -2.80 15.55
CA PHE A 97 -3.51 -3.77 14.70
C PHE A 97 -2.66 -5.04 14.57
N GLU A 98 -3.34 -6.18 14.55
CA GLU A 98 -2.79 -7.48 14.14
C GLU A 98 -3.03 -7.72 12.63
#